data_AF-A0A5C3L8Y7-F1
#
_entry.id   AF-A0A5C3L8Y7-F1
#
_cell.length_a   1.000
_cell.length_b   1.000
_cell.length_c   1.000
_cell.angle_alpha   90.00
_cell.angle_beta   90.00
_cell.angle_gamma   90.00
#
_symmetry.space_group_name_H-M   'P 1'
#
loop_
_entity.id
_entity.type
_entity.pdbx_description
1 polymer ?
#
loop_
_entity_poly.entity_id
_entity_poly.type
_entity_poly.pdbx_seq_one_letter_code
_entity_poly.pdbx_strand_id
1 'polypeptide(L)'
;MEICECLDTGSEFPYPAAETTDPEVPLAFGVVLLRLLSSLPDPVIPTILHPRCVDLTNRDEAFELLDAVQPVAVNVWISLTAFLHFVSKSSENENQAELLASVFAPILLRDDPSSFSPPISPRKKREFLLYFIS
;
A
#
# COMPACT_ATOMS: atom_id res chain seq x y z
N MET A 1 16.71 -11.37 5.48
CA MET A 1 16.90 -11.95 4.13
C MET A 1 16.14 -13.26 3.97
N GLU A 2 15.89 -13.97 5.08
CA GLU A 2 15.15 -15.24 5.17
C GLU A 2 13.66 -15.15 4.77
N ILE A 3 12.91 -14.11 5.17
CA ILE A 3 11.49 -13.97 4.80
C ILE A 3 11.28 -13.95 3.27
N CYS A 4 12.16 -13.29 2.52
CA CYS A 4 12.09 -13.27 1.05
C CYS A 4 12.35 -14.66 0.46
N GLU A 5 13.34 -15.38 0.99
CA GLU A 5 13.66 -16.74 0.54
C GLU A 5 12.50 -17.71 0.80
N CYS A 6 11.81 -17.59 1.94
CA CYS A 6 10.58 -18.35 2.20
C CYS A 6 9.50 -18.07 1.14
N LEU A 7 9.29 -16.80 0.76
CA LEU A 7 8.34 -16.44 -0.29
C LEU A 7 8.73 -17.00 -1.67
N ASP A 8 10.02 -16.95 -2.02
CA ASP A 8 10.53 -17.41 -3.31
C ASP A 8 10.48 -18.95 -3.45
N THR A 9 10.71 -19.67 -2.35
CA THR A 9 10.76 -21.14 -2.33
C THR A 9 9.43 -21.79 -1.94
N GLY A 10 8.50 -21.03 -1.39
CA GLY A 10 7.26 -21.56 -0.78
C GLY A 10 7.48 -22.26 0.56
N SER A 11 8.64 -22.06 1.19
CA SER A 11 8.93 -22.61 2.52
C SER A 11 8.13 -21.88 3.60
N GLU A 12 7.82 -22.57 4.70
CA GLU A 12 7.17 -21.93 5.85
C GLU A 12 8.07 -20.87 6.49
N PHE A 13 7.46 -19.84 7.06
CA PHE A 13 8.21 -18.83 7.81
C PHE A 13 8.68 -19.42 9.14
N PRO A 14 9.95 -19.25 9.53
CA PRO A 14 10.49 -19.80 10.78
C PRO A 14 10.10 -18.98 12.03
N TYR A 15 9.03 -18.19 11.94
CA TYR A 15 8.57 -17.28 12.99
C TYR A 15 7.10 -17.55 13.35
N PRO A 16 6.79 -18.64 14.06
CA PRO A 16 5.44 -18.94 14.49
C PRO A 16 4.91 -17.83 15.41
N ALA A 17 3.70 -17.33 15.12
CA ALA A 17 3.15 -16.16 15.79
C ALA A 17 3.01 -16.33 17.32
N ALA A 18 2.76 -17.55 17.79
CA ALA A 18 2.63 -17.85 19.22
C ALA A 18 3.97 -17.76 19.98
N GLU A 19 5.10 -17.88 19.29
CA GLU A 19 6.44 -17.94 19.88
C GLU A 19 7.26 -16.68 19.58
N THR A 20 6.81 -15.87 18.63
CA THR A 20 7.49 -14.64 18.20
C THR A 20 7.29 -13.54 19.24
N THR A 21 8.30 -13.30 20.06
CA THR A 21 8.32 -12.20 21.05
C THR A 21 9.20 -11.02 20.62
N ASP A 22 10.06 -11.21 19.62
CA ASP A 22 10.94 -10.18 19.11
C ASP A 22 10.15 -9.18 18.23
N PRO A 23 10.06 -7.89 18.63
CA PRO A 23 9.35 -6.86 17.87
C PRO A 23 9.99 -6.55 16.50
N GLU A 24 11.26 -6.92 16.28
CA GLU A 24 11.93 -6.75 14.99
C GLU A 24 11.36 -7.69 13.92
N VAL A 25 10.74 -8.81 14.32
CA VAL A 25 10.16 -9.78 13.37
C VAL A 25 8.94 -9.20 12.64
N PRO A 26 7.87 -8.70 13.31
CA PRO A 26 6.79 -8.01 12.63
C PRO A 26 7.26 -6.82 11.77
N LEU A 27 8.26 -6.07 12.25
CA LEU A 27 8.85 -4.97 11.49
C LEU A 27 9.51 -5.48 10.20
N ALA A 28 10.25 -6.59 10.27
CA ALA A 28 10.87 -7.22 9.11
C ALA A 28 9.83 -7.67 8.08
N PHE A 29 8.70 -8.25 8.52
CA PHE A 29 7.57 -8.55 7.62
C PHE A 29 7.01 -7.29 6.96
N GLY A 30 6.83 -6.20 7.72
CA GLY A 30 6.41 -4.91 7.18
C GLY A 30 7.38 -4.38 6.12
N VAL A 31 8.69 -4.44 6.37
CA VAL A 31 9.72 -4.04 5.41
C VAL A 31 9.67 -4.90 4.15
N VAL A 32 9.49 -6.23 4.28
CA VAL A 32 9.39 -7.13 3.13
C VAL A 32 8.13 -6.86 2.33
N LEU A 33 7.00 -6.57 2.97
CA LEU A 33 5.77 -6.17 2.28
C LEU A 33 5.98 -4.89 1.45
N LEU A 34 6.60 -3.86 2.03
CA LEU A 34 6.92 -2.63 1.30
C LEU A 34 7.85 -2.91 0.11
N ARG A 35 8.86 -3.77 0.30
CA ARG A 35 9.77 -4.18 -0.77
C ARG A 35 9.05 -4.92 -1.90
N LEU A 36 8.19 -5.88 -1.57
CA LEU A 36 7.38 -6.63 -2.53
C LEU A 36 6.50 -5.68 -3.36
N LEU A 37 5.81 -4.75 -2.72
CA LEU A 37 4.98 -3.77 -3.43
C LEU A 37 5.84 -2.83 -4.29
N SER A 38 7.02 -2.45 -3.81
CA SER A 38 7.96 -1.62 -4.56
C SER A 38 8.69 -2.36 -5.68
N SER A 39 8.68 -3.68 -5.73
CA SER A 39 9.32 -4.47 -6.79
C SER A 39 8.37 -4.87 -7.91
N LEU A 40 7.06 -4.61 -7.75
CA LEU A 40 6.08 -4.83 -8.81
C LEU A 40 6.48 -4.04 -10.07
N PRO A 41 6.36 -4.62 -11.29
CA PRO A 41 6.62 -3.90 -12.53
C PRO A 41 5.75 -2.64 -12.65
N ASP A 42 4.45 -2.81 -12.43
CA ASP A 42 3.47 -1.73 -12.36
C ASP A 42 3.04 -1.50 -10.91
N PRO A 43 2.88 -0.24 -10.47
CA PRO A 43 2.28 0.05 -9.17
C PRO A 43 0.84 -0.47 -9.09
N VAL A 44 0.36 -0.75 -7.87
CA VAL A 44 -0.99 -1.28 -7.62
C VAL A 44 -2.07 -0.39 -8.24
N ILE A 45 -1.91 0.93 -8.14
CA ILE A 45 -2.70 1.88 -8.94
C ILE A 45 -1.88 2.23 -10.19
N PRO A 46 -2.33 1.83 -11.39
CA PRO A 46 -1.64 2.11 -12.64
C PRO A 46 -1.38 3.61 -12.84
N THR A 47 -0.21 3.95 -13.36
CA THR A 47 0.22 5.34 -13.61
C THR A 47 -0.70 6.11 -14.55
N ILE A 48 -1.43 5.43 -15.44
CA ILE A 48 -2.42 6.07 -16.31
C ILE A 48 -3.63 6.63 -15.54
N LEU A 49 -3.93 6.10 -14.34
CA LEU A 49 -5.05 6.53 -13.51
C LEU A 49 -4.67 7.59 -12.48
N HIS A 50 -3.37 7.81 -12.27
CA HIS A 50 -2.81 8.74 -11.31
C HIS A 50 -3.43 10.16 -11.42
N PRO A 51 -3.54 10.79 -12.61
CA PRO A 51 -4.16 12.11 -12.72
C PRO A 51 -5.60 12.13 -12.20
N ARG A 52 -6.36 11.04 -12.41
CA ARG A 52 -7.74 10.96 -11.92
C ARG A 52 -7.79 10.85 -10.40
N CYS A 53 -6.84 10.15 -9.77
CA CYS A 53 -6.77 10.00 -8.32
C CYS A 53 -6.65 11.34 -7.57
N VAL A 54 -6.09 12.38 -8.20
CA VAL A 54 -5.84 13.68 -7.54
C VAL A 54 -6.96 14.70 -7.71
N ASP A 55 -7.81 14.47 -8.70
CA ASP A 55 -8.96 15.30 -9.02
C ASP A 55 -10.20 14.91 -8.21
N LEU A 56 -10.15 13.76 -7.51
CA LEU A 56 -11.25 13.29 -6.68
C LEU A 56 -11.45 14.19 -5.47
N THR A 57 -12.72 14.35 -5.09
CA THR A 57 -13.12 15.23 -4.00
C THR A 57 -13.63 14.47 -2.78
N ASN A 58 -14.08 13.23 -2.96
CA ASN A 58 -14.72 12.44 -1.92
C ASN A 58 -14.44 10.94 -2.07
N ARG A 59 -14.85 10.20 -1.05
CA ARG A 59 -14.62 8.76 -0.94
C ARG A 59 -15.37 7.96 -2.01
N ASP A 60 -16.58 8.34 -2.36
CA ASP A 60 -17.40 7.59 -3.32
C ASP A 60 -16.77 7.62 -4.72
N GLU A 61 -16.30 8.81 -5.16
CA GLU A 61 -15.51 8.95 -6.39
C GLU A 61 -14.23 8.10 -6.38
N ALA A 62 -13.60 7.93 -5.21
CA ALA A 62 -12.41 7.08 -5.07
C ALA A 62 -12.72 5.60 -5.23
N PHE A 63 -13.87 5.13 -4.75
CA PHE A 63 -14.34 3.78 -4.99
C PHE A 63 -14.73 3.56 -6.46
N GLU A 64 -15.42 4.51 -7.10
CA GLU A 64 -15.76 4.43 -8.53
C GLU A 64 -14.51 4.36 -9.43
N LEU A 65 -13.40 5.02 -9.05
CA LEU A 65 -12.14 4.94 -9.79
C LEU A 65 -11.61 3.50 -9.87
N LEU A 66 -11.90 2.64 -8.87
CA LEU A 66 -11.45 1.26 -8.85
C LEU A 66 -12.08 0.40 -9.96
N ASP A 67 -13.23 0.81 -10.53
CA ASP A 67 -13.83 0.13 -11.69
C ASP A 67 -12.94 0.20 -12.95
N ALA A 68 -12.02 1.16 -13.00
CA ALA A 68 -11.04 1.30 -14.07
C ALA A 68 -9.72 0.53 -13.80
N VAL A 69 -9.58 -0.09 -12.62
CA VAL A 69 -8.39 -0.85 -12.22
C VAL A 69 -8.61 -2.34 -12.56
N GLN A 70 -7.53 -3.05 -12.90
CA GLN A 70 -7.63 -4.49 -13.16
C GLN A 70 -8.11 -5.25 -11.91
N PRO A 71 -9.01 -6.25 -12.04
CA PRO A 71 -9.61 -6.93 -10.89
C PRO A 71 -8.59 -7.50 -9.89
N VAL A 72 -7.46 -8.04 -10.38
CA VAL A 72 -6.39 -8.55 -9.52
C VAL A 72 -5.75 -7.45 -8.67
N ALA A 73 -5.52 -6.27 -9.24
CA ALA A 73 -4.98 -5.12 -8.52
C ALA A 73 -6.01 -4.50 -7.57
N VAL A 74 -7.30 -4.53 -7.92
CA VAL A 74 -8.39 -4.15 -7.00
C VAL A 74 -8.42 -5.05 -5.77
N ASN A 75 -8.26 -6.37 -5.93
CA ASN A 75 -8.21 -7.28 -4.80
C ASN A 75 -7.02 -6.97 -3.88
N VAL A 76 -5.84 -6.72 -4.45
CA VAL A 76 -4.65 -6.29 -3.69
C VAL A 76 -4.91 -4.97 -2.97
N TRP A 77 -5.50 -3.99 -3.66
CA TRP A 77 -5.84 -2.69 -3.07
C TRP A 77 -6.81 -2.81 -1.89
N ILE A 78 -7.89 -3.59 -2.04
CA ILE A 78 -8.88 -3.79 -0.98
C ILE A 78 -8.25 -4.51 0.21
N SER A 79 -7.48 -5.59 -0.01
CA SER A 79 -6.81 -6.31 1.07
C SER A 79 -5.82 -5.42 1.82
N LEU A 80 -5.01 -4.64 1.11
CA LEU A 80 -4.04 -3.74 1.72
C LEU A 80 -4.73 -2.61 2.48
N THR A 81 -5.71 -1.93 1.88
CA THR A 81 -6.38 -0.80 2.53
C THR A 81 -7.22 -1.24 3.73
N ALA A 82 -7.85 -2.42 3.69
CA ALA A 82 -8.49 -3.02 4.87
C ALA A 82 -7.49 -3.32 5.99
N PHE A 83 -6.33 -3.88 5.66
CA PHE A 83 -5.25 -4.11 6.64
C PHE A 83 -4.72 -2.81 7.24
N LEU A 84 -4.45 -1.80 6.41
CA LEU A 84 -3.96 -0.50 6.87
C LEU A 84 -5.00 0.24 7.72
N HIS A 85 -6.28 0.17 7.35
CA HIS A 85 -7.37 0.72 8.16
C HIS A 85 -7.42 0.04 9.53
N PHE A 86 -7.32 -1.29 9.58
CA PHE A 86 -7.26 -2.03 10.83
C PHE A 86 -6.08 -1.57 11.70
N VAL A 87 -4.85 -1.53 11.14
CA VAL A 87 -3.66 -1.05 11.86
C VAL A 87 -3.83 0.38 12.36
N SER A 88 -4.46 1.26 11.56
CA SER A 88 -4.75 2.63 11.97
C SER A 88 -5.72 2.69 13.15
N LYS A 89 -6.78 1.88 13.17
CA LYS A 89 -7.77 1.88 14.24
C LYS A 89 -7.29 1.18 15.51
N SER A 90 -6.31 0.27 15.39
CA SER A 90 -5.69 -0.40 16.54
C SER A 90 -4.61 0.43 17.24
N SER A 91 -4.26 1.60 16.70
CA SER A 91 -3.24 2.49 17.26
C SER A 91 -3.87 3.56 18.16
N GLU A 92 -3.20 3.91 19.26
CA GLU A 92 -3.57 5.05 20.12
C GLU A 92 -3.22 6.40 19.47
N ASN A 93 -2.35 6.41 18.46
CA ASN A 93 -1.98 7.61 17.72
C ASN A 93 -3.07 8.02 16.71
N GLU A 94 -3.73 9.15 16.96
CA GLU A 94 -4.78 9.73 16.09
C GLU A 94 -4.28 10.02 14.66
N ASN A 95 -2.97 10.23 14.47
CA ASN A 95 -2.36 10.48 13.16
C ASN A 95 -1.83 9.21 12.49
N GLN A 96 -2.18 8.02 12.97
CA GLN A 96 -1.64 6.77 12.43
C GLN A 96 -1.99 6.57 10.94
N ALA A 97 -3.20 6.92 10.52
CA ALA A 97 -3.61 6.86 9.12
C ALA A 97 -2.71 7.74 8.23
N GLU A 98 -2.38 8.94 8.68
CA GLU A 98 -1.50 9.88 7.97
C GLU A 98 -0.06 9.34 7.86
N LEU A 99 0.45 8.72 8.94
CA LEU A 99 1.76 8.09 8.93
C LEU A 99 1.81 6.90 7.95
N LEU A 100 0.80 6.03 8.00
CA LEU A 100 0.67 4.91 7.05
C LEU A 100 0.57 5.43 5.61
N ALA A 101 -0.25 6.46 5.37
CA ALA A 101 -0.37 7.06 4.05
C ALA A 101 0.97 7.61 3.54
N SER A 102 1.78 8.22 4.41
CA SER A 102 3.09 8.75 4.06
C SER A 102 4.10 7.70 3.62
N VAL A 103 3.96 6.46 4.11
CA VAL A 103 4.85 5.34 3.77
C VAL A 103 4.32 4.59 2.54
N PHE A 104 3.02 4.29 2.50
CA PHE A 104 2.44 3.42 1.47
C PHE A 104 2.08 4.15 0.18
N ALA A 105 1.61 5.40 0.23
CA ALA A 105 1.14 6.10 -0.98
C ALA A 105 2.22 6.27 -2.06
N PRO A 106 3.50 6.60 -1.74
CA PRO A 106 4.56 6.68 -2.75
C PRO A 106 4.87 5.34 -3.44
N ILE A 107 4.57 4.21 -2.79
CA ILE A 107 4.81 2.87 -3.33
C ILE A 107 3.61 2.43 -4.18
N LEU A 108 2.39 2.60 -3.65
CA LEU A 108 1.15 2.17 -4.31
C LEU A 108 0.78 3.03 -5.52
N LEU A 109 1.23 4.29 -5.53
CA LEU A 109 1.08 5.25 -6.62
C LEU A 109 2.45 5.72 -7.13
N ARG A 110 3.42 4.80 -7.27
CA ARG A 110 4.78 5.14 -7.73
C ARG A 110 4.74 5.77 -9.13
N ASP A 111 5.38 6.93 -9.30
CA ASP A 111 5.50 7.55 -10.63
C ASP A 111 6.38 6.69 -11.53
N ASP A 112 6.06 6.67 -12.83
CA ASP A 112 6.94 6.08 -13.84
C ASP A 112 7.84 7.20 -14.42
N PRO A 113 9.17 7.12 -14.25
CA PRO A 113 10.09 8.13 -14.77
C PRO A 113 10.12 8.20 -16.30
N SER A 114 9.61 7.17 -16.98
CA SER A 114 9.47 7.14 -18.44
C SER A 114 8.10 7.64 -18.93
N SER A 115 7.18 7.94 -18.02
CA SER A 115 5.87 8.50 -18.36
C SER A 115 5.97 9.97 -18.76
N PHE A 116 5.20 10.36 -19.77
CA PHE A 116 5.03 11.75 -20.19
C PHE A 116 4.06 12.52 -19.28
N SER A 117 3.36 11.85 -18.37
CA SER A 117 2.48 12.50 -17.41
C SER A 117 3.29 13.18 -16.30
N PRO A 118 2.93 14.41 -15.88
CA PRO A 118 3.63 15.08 -14.80
C PRO A 118 3.49 14.27 -13.50
N PRO A 119 4.55 14.17 -12.69
CA PRO A 119 4.49 13.46 -11.42
C PRO A 119 3.50 14.15 -10.47
N ILE A 120 2.80 13.35 -9.69
CA ILE A 120 1.83 13.86 -8.73
C ILE A 120 2.52 14.23 -7.43
N SER A 121 2.06 15.33 -6.82
CA SER A 121 2.57 15.74 -5.52
C SER A 121 2.40 14.61 -4.46
N PRO A 122 3.42 14.33 -3.62
CA PRO A 122 3.32 13.33 -2.57
C PRO A 122 2.15 13.56 -1.60
N ARG A 123 1.75 14.82 -1.41
CA ARG A 123 0.56 15.17 -0.63
C ARG A 123 -0.72 14.62 -1.25
N LYS A 124 -0.91 14.78 -2.57
CA LYS A 124 -2.11 14.31 -3.26
C LYS A 124 -2.22 12.78 -3.29
N LYS A 125 -1.09 12.07 -3.40
CA LYS A 125 -1.06 10.60 -3.28
C LYS A 125 -1.54 10.13 -1.90
N ARG A 126 -1.12 10.84 -0.85
CA ARG A 126 -1.57 10.57 0.54
C ARG A 126 -3.06 10.84 0.69
N GLU A 127 -3.54 12.01 0.25
CA GLU A 127 -4.96 12.38 0.28
C GLU A 127 -5.83 11.29 -0.39
N PHE A 128 -5.40 10.76 -1.54
CA PHE A 128 -6.10 9.67 -2.21
C PHE A 128 -6.18 8.39 -1.35
N LEU A 129 -5.06 7.94 -0.78
CA LEU A 129 -5.04 6.73 0.06
C LEU A 129 -5.87 6.90 1.34
N LEU A 130 -5.94 8.11 1.89
CA LEU A 130 -6.72 8.41 3.10
C LEU A 130 -8.22 8.21 2.89
N TYR A 131 -8.76 8.33 1.66
CA TYR A 131 -10.17 7.99 1.40
C TYR A 131 -10.53 6.54 1.78
N PHE A 132 -9.55 5.64 1.84
CA PHE A 132 -9.75 4.22 2.11
C PHE A 132 -9.37 3.81 3.53
N ILE A 133 -8.41 4.50 4.17
CA ILE A 133 -7.81 4.02 5.42
C ILE A 133 -8.16 4.87 6.67
N SER A 134 -8.69 6.08 6.50
CA SER A 134 -9.08 6.96 7.61
C SER A 134 -10.51 6.74 8.11
#